data_AF-A0A2W4LAU3-F1
#
_entry.id   AF-A0A2W4LAU3-F1
#
_cell.length_a   1.000
_cell.length_b   1.000
_cell.length_c   1.000
_cell.angle_alpha   90.00
_cell.angle_beta   90.00
_cell.angle_gamma   90.00
#
_symmetry.space_group_name_H-M   'P 1'
#
loop_
_entity.id
_entity.type
_entity.pdbx_description
1 polymer ?
#
loop_
_entity_poly.entity_id
_entity_poly.type
_entity_poly.pdbx_seq_one_letter_code
_entity_poly.pdbx_strand_id
1 'polypeptide(L)'
;QPAAIGRTLTTASRRYTPIHGGGLSISVIGGAAAQPPVGAPHLLYAGDIDGASVAVLADSTRIATYAVTSHGRTLVIAPAPPRGADRASVLRISLGPDRARYLVAPWVSQVEVRSLDGRAWRPLAVSGGLTAPVPVPTPGDCWAGPLLRIRSPEVDDGSPFLLADLGATALVDLRYLPSTLDPAAAGPRLPGSVGLTVWNHLRCLIGSLHSSAPESITAWQVWSGTLPGGIGQSQVVCLRAELPADRSRVFAVMTRAGSDAATTVAAATDSHLCSRRAPAVVIAWWWRSAQGHWHHIAVGSGAVRSVQATVAGQIHYGLGYLVSGPYSARPSGPVAIQATDWAGKTVPVLR
;
A
#
# COMPACT_ATOMS: atom_id res chain seq x y z
N GLN A 1 26.51 48.18 -9.09
CA GLN A 1 25.32 47.74 -9.85
C GLN A 1 25.08 46.28 -9.52
N PRO A 2 24.08 45.99 -8.68
CA PRO A 2 22.81 45.48 -9.21
C PRO A 2 21.60 46.14 -8.53
N ALA A 3 20.74 46.74 -9.35
CA ALA A 3 19.41 47.20 -8.98
C ALA A 3 18.55 47.05 -10.24
N ALA A 4 17.68 46.04 -10.25
CA ALA A 4 16.46 45.94 -11.05
C ALA A 4 16.05 44.46 -11.08
N ILE A 5 15.01 44.12 -10.31
CA ILE A 5 13.80 43.37 -10.72
C ILE A 5 12.99 43.27 -9.43
N GLY A 6 12.38 44.40 -9.08
CA GLY A 6 11.33 44.51 -8.10
C GLY A 6 10.23 45.31 -8.79
N ARG A 7 9.19 44.61 -9.26
CA ARG A 7 7.85 45.08 -9.65
C ARG A 7 7.26 44.17 -10.74
N THR A 8 6.26 43.37 -10.36
CA THR A 8 4.91 43.38 -10.95
C THR A 8 4.04 42.31 -10.28
N LEU A 9 3.45 42.67 -9.13
CA LEU A 9 2.20 42.08 -8.64
C LEU A 9 1.30 43.25 -8.19
N THR A 10 0.69 43.89 -9.18
CA THR A 10 -0.51 44.74 -9.11
C THR A 10 -1.22 44.38 -10.42
N THR A 11 -2.46 43.93 -10.49
CA THR A 11 -3.66 44.42 -9.81
C THR A 11 -4.75 43.36 -9.99
N ALA A 12 -5.29 42.83 -8.90
CA ALA A 12 -6.62 42.24 -8.86
C ALA A 12 -7.17 42.44 -7.44
N SER A 13 -7.32 43.72 -7.07
CA SER A 13 -8.12 44.13 -5.92
C SER A 13 -9.59 43.92 -6.23
N ARG A 14 -10.03 42.64 -6.29
CA ARG A 14 -11.41 42.35 -5.87
C ARG A 14 -11.46 42.66 -4.39
N ARG A 15 -12.36 43.55 -4.01
CA ARG A 15 -12.64 43.93 -2.63
C ARG A 15 -12.67 42.67 -1.77
N TYR A 16 -11.64 42.46 -0.96
CA TYR A 16 -11.64 41.44 0.08
C TYR A 16 -12.57 41.98 1.16
N THR A 17 -13.86 41.70 1.03
CA THR A 17 -14.78 41.85 2.15
C THR A 17 -14.19 40.96 3.25
N PRO A 18 -13.84 41.49 4.43
CA PRO A 18 -13.47 40.62 5.54
C PRO A 18 -14.67 39.71 5.76
N ILE A 19 -14.48 38.40 5.59
CA ILE A 19 -15.47 37.44 6.08
C ILE A 19 -15.37 37.53 7.60
N HIS A 20 -16.19 38.41 8.17
CA HIS A 20 -16.48 38.41 9.60
C HIS A 20 -17.24 37.11 9.89
N GLY A 21 -16.68 36.27 10.76
CA GLY A 21 -17.35 35.08 11.28
C GLY A 21 -17.05 33.80 10.48
N GLY A 22 -16.02 33.07 10.91
CA GLY A 22 -15.73 31.72 10.46
C GLY A 22 -14.51 31.19 11.17
N GLY A 23 -14.71 30.28 12.13
CA GLY A 23 -13.60 29.66 12.87
C GLY A 23 -12.60 29.01 11.92
N LEU A 24 -11.31 29.05 12.29
CA LEU A 24 -10.31 28.20 11.64
C LEU A 24 -10.34 26.85 12.33
N SER A 25 -10.69 25.80 11.60
CA SER A 25 -10.49 24.43 12.06
C SER A 25 -9.09 23.95 11.64
N ILE A 26 -8.30 23.47 12.59
CA ILE A 26 -6.97 22.91 12.34
C ILE A 26 -7.04 21.42 12.64
N SER A 27 -6.60 20.60 11.70
CA SER A 27 -6.47 19.16 11.87
C SER A 27 -5.05 18.74 11.53
N VAL A 28 -4.39 18.04 12.46
CA VAL A 28 -3.08 17.43 12.26
C VAL A 28 -3.31 15.93 12.24
N ILE A 29 -3.05 15.29 11.10
CA ILE A 29 -3.40 13.88 10.84
C ILE A 29 -2.16 13.05 10.55
N GLY A 30 -2.29 11.72 10.65
CA GLY A 30 -1.27 10.77 10.21
C GLY A 30 0.08 10.92 10.92
N GLY A 31 0.11 11.48 12.13
CA GLY A 31 1.35 11.71 12.89
C GLY A 31 2.22 12.87 12.38
N ALA A 32 1.65 13.79 11.58
CA ALA A 32 2.39 14.96 11.13
C ALA A 32 2.86 15.83 12.30
N ALA A 33 4.01 16.50 12.14
CA ALA A 33 4.49 17.45 13.13
C ALA A 33 3.56 18.68 13.24
N ALA A 34 3.18 19.07 14.45
CA ALA A 34 2.32 20.23 14.71
C ALA A 34 3.10 21.55 14.85
N GLN A 35 4.42 21.51 14.94
CA GLN A 35 5.30 22.67 15.11
C GLN A 35 5.34 23.57 13.87
N PRO A 36 5.78 24.83 13.96
CA PRO A 36 6.04 25.66 12.78
C PRO A 36 7.01 24.98 11.78
N PRO A 37 6.90 25.26 10.47
CA PRO A 37 7.81 24.71 9.47
C PRO A 37 9.26 25.14 9.74
N VAL A 38 10.19 24.19 9.56
CA VAL A 38 11.64 24.38 9.80
C VAL A 38 12.32 25.13 8.63
N GLY A 39 11.54 25.56 7.62
CA GLY A 39 12.01 26.34 6.47
C GLY A 39 10.85 26.98 5.71
N ALA A 40 11.16 27.73 4.65
CA ALA A 40 10.13 28.34 3.81
C ALA A 40 9.36 27.24 3.07
N PRO A 41 8.03 27.13 3.26
CA PRO A 41 7.24 26.15 2.53
C PRO A 41 7.13 26.53 1.06
N HIS A 42 7.03 25.52 0.19
CA HIS A 42 6.78 25.67 -1.24
C HIS A 42 5.29 25.61 -1.52
N LEU A 43 4.78 26.53 -2.36
CA LEU A 43 3.43 26.45 -2.87
C LEU A 43 3.36 25.38 -3.96
N LEU A 44 2.56 24.33 -3.74
CA LEU A 44 2.31 23.28 -4.72
C LEU A 44 1.08 23.58 -5.59
N TYR A 45 0.06 24.21 -5.01
CA TYR A 45 -1.18 24.55 -5.70
C TYR A 45 -1.88 25.74 -5.05
N ALA A 46 -2.49 26.61 -5.84
CA ALA A 46 -3.44 27.61 -5.38
C ALA A 46 -4.53 27.80 -6.43
N GLY A 47 -5.80 27.65 -6.04
CA GLY A 47 -6.93 27.80 -6.95
C GLY A 47 -8.24 27.35 -6.34
N ASP A 48 -9.32 27.48 -7.10
CA ASP A 48 -10.66 27.09 -6.64
C ASP A 48 -10.93 25.62 -6.96
N ILE A 49 -11.46 24.89 -5.97
CA ILE A 49 -11.84 23.48 -6.05
C ILE A 49 -13.24 23.34 -5.48
N ASP A 50 -14.19 22.89 -6.30
CA ASP A 50 -15.57 22.61 -5.88
C ASP A 50 -16.22 23.77 -5.09
N GLY A 51 -15.91 25.01 -5.49
CA GLY A 51 -16.43 26.24 -4.86
C GLY A 51 -15.66 26.73 -3.62
N ALA A 52 -14.58 26.06 -3.24
CA ALA A 52 -13.68 26.48 -2.18
C ALA A 52 -12.35 27.00 -2.73
N SER A 53 -11.80 28.06 -2.15
CA SER A 53 -10.44 28.52 -2.48
C SER A 53 -9.43 27.72 -1.68
N VAL A 54 -8.54 27.00 -2.37
CA VAL A 54 -7.59 26.05 -1.78
C VAL A 54 -6.16 26.46 -2.07
N ALA A 55 -5.30 26.34 -1.05
CA ALA A 55 -3.85 26.43 -1.19
C ALA A 55 -3.19 25.19 -0.58
N VAL A 56 -2.28 24.56 -1.32
CA VAL A 56 -1.50 23.41 -0.87
C VAL A 56 -0.05 23.85 -0.77
N LEU A 57 0.51 23.74 0.42
CA LEU A 57 1.90 24.04 0.71
C LEU A 57 2.63 22.77 1.16
N ALA A 58 3.92 22.69 0.86
CA ALA A 58 4.77 21.59 1.30
C ALA A 58 6.06 22.11 1.92
N ASP A 59 6.47 21.48 3.01
CA ASP A 59 7.85 21.54 3.50
C ASP A 59 8.50 20.16 3.37
N SER A 60 9.73 19.98 3.88
CA SER A 60 10.46 18.71 3.77
C SER A 60 9.85 17.56 4.58
N THR A 61 8.84 17.83 5.39
CA THR A 61 8.23 16.88 6.33
C THR A 61 6.71 16.80 6.23
N ARG A 62 6.02 17.78 5.66
CA ARG A 62 4.56 17.92 5.70
C ARG A 62 3.95 18.52 4.46
N ILE A 63 2.68 18.18 4.25
CA ILE A 63 1.74 18.88 3.36
C ILE A 63 0.73 19.63 4.22
N ALA A 64 0.50 20.90 3.92
CA ALA A 64 -0.54 21.72 4.51
C ALA A 64 -1.57 22.10 3.43
N THR A 65 -2.82 21.66 3.61
CA THR A 65 -3.95 22.03 2.75
C THR A 65 -4.82 23.03 3.49
N TYR A 66 -4.79 24.28 3.03
CA TYR A 66 -5.66 25.34 3.50
C TYR A 66 -6.84 25.49 2.55
N ALA A 67 -8.06 25.56 3.08
CA ALA A 67 -9.25 25.78 2.28
C ALA A 67 -10.17 26.82 2.93
N VAL A 68 -10.73 27.69 2.10
CA VAL A 68 -11.83 28.60 2.46
C VAL A 68 -13.07 28.10 1.78
N THR A 69 -14.04 27.65 2.58
CA THR A 69 -15.32 27.13 2.12
C THR A 69 -16.46 28.06 2.55
N SER A 70 -17.68 27.79 2.08
CA SER A 70 -18.88 28.48 2.59
C SER A 70 -19.14 28.27 4.08
N HIS A 71 -18.55 27.23 4.69
CA HIS A 71 -18.75 26.85 6.09
C HIS A 71 -17.64 27.36 7.03
N GLY A 72 -16.59 28.01 6.49
CA GLY A 72 -15.46 28.50 7.26
C GLY A 72 -14.12 28.12 6.64
N ARG A 73 -13.06 28.15 7.46
CA ARG A 73 -11.68 27.93 7.03
C ARG A 73 -11.13 26.66 7.65
N THR A 74 -10.42 25.87 6.86
CA THR A 74 -9.80 24.63 7.33
C THR A 74 -8.33 24.62 7.01
N LEU A 75 -7.51 24.10 7.92
CA LEU A 75 -6.11 23.79 7.72
C LEU A 75 -5.88 22.33 8.09
N VAL A 76 -5.58 21.50 7.10
CA VAL A 76 -5.22 20.09 7.30
C VAL A 76 -3.71 19.93 7.10
N ILE A 77 -3.04 19.41 8.11
CA ILE A 77 -1.60 19.14 8.10
C ILE A 77 -1.39 17.63 8.12
N ALA A 78 -0.72 17.11 7.10
CA ALA A 78 -0.41 15.69 6.95
C ALA A 78 1.10 15.50 6.73
N PRO A 79 1.65 14.29 6.96
CA PRO A 79 3.03 14.00 6.58
C PRO A 79 3.23 14.21 5.08
N ALA A 80 4.42 14.66 4.70
CA ALA A 80 4.84 14.61 3.30
C ALA A 80 4.94 13.16 2.85
N PRO A 81 4.64 12.86 1.57
CA PRO A 81 4.93 11.55 1.02
C PRO A 81 6.40 11.17 1.25
N PRO A 82 6.70 9.87 1.35
CA PRO A 82 8.07 9.38 1.46
C PRO A 82 8.92 9.91 0.30
N ARG A 83 10.23 10.05 0.55
CA ARG A 83 11.17 10.45 -0.51
C ARG A 83 11.12 9.47 -1.68
N GLY A 84 10.94 9.99 -2.88
CA GLY A 84 10.80 9.22 -4.12
C GLY A 84 9.85 9.93 -5.07
N ALA A 85 10.27 10.20 -6.30
CA ALA A 85 9.49 11.00 -7.24
C ALA A 85 8.19 10.29 -7.68
N ASP A 86 8.18 8.96 -7.68
CA ASP A 86 7.01 8.12 -7.96
C ASP A 86 5.94 8.26 -6.87
N ARG A 87 6.32 8.19 -5.60
CA ARG A 87 5.42 8.28 -4.44
C ARG A 87 4.89 9.69 -4.17
N ALA A 88 5.64 10.71 -4.57
CA ALA A 88 5.23 12.11 -4.49
C ALA A 88 4.53 12.63 -5.76
N SER A 89 4.27 11.77 -6.76
CA SER A 89 3.67 12.18 -8.05
C SER A 89 2.20 12.61 -7.92
N VAL A 90 1.49 12.18 -6.86
CA VAL A 90 0.07 12.44 -6.68
C VAL A 90 -0.28 12.66 -5.20
N LEU A 91 -1.03 13.73 -4.91
CA LEU A 91 -1.57 14.02 -3.58
C LEU A 91 -3.11 14.03 -3.60
N ARG A 92 -3.73 13.42 -2.59
CA ARG A 92 -5.18 13.49 -2.37
C ARG A 92 -5.56 14.84 -1.79
N ILE A 93 -6.51 15.51 -2.45
CA ILE A 93 -7.20 16.71 -1.99
C ILE A 93 -8.66 16.33 -1.75
N SER A 94 -9.10 16.44 -0.49
CA SER A 94 -10.45 16.07 -0.07
C SER A 94 -11.08 17.26 0.65
N LEU A 95 -12.16 17.79 0.07
CA LEU A 95 -12.97 18.85 0.68
C LEU A 95 -14.29 18.33 1.25
N GLY A 96 -14.60 17.06 0.99
CA GLY A 96 -15.77 16.33 1.49
C GLY A 96 -15.49 14.83 1.60
N PRO A 97 -16.48 14.03 2.08
CA PRO A 97 -16.28 12.61 2.39
C PRO A 97 -16.46 11.67 1.18
N ASP A 98 -17.20 12.08 0.15
CA ASP A 98 -17.69 11.20 -0.93
C ASP A 98 -16.91 11.32 -2.24
N ARG A 99 -16.04 12.34 -2.35
CA ARG A 99 -15.25 12.61 -3.54
C ARG A 99 -13.84 13.06 -3.16
N ALA A 100 -12.87 12.60 -3.94
CA ALA A 100 -11.51 13.09 -3.91
C ALA A 100 -11.16 13.72 -5.26
N ARG A 101 -10.27 14.70 -5.21
CA ARG A 101 -9.47 15.12 -6.36
C ARG A 101 -8.02 14.85 -6.03
N TYR A 102 -7.23 14.71 -7.06
CA TYR A 102 -5.81 14.43 -6.95
C TYR A 102 -5.01 15.56 -7.59
N LEU A 103 -4.10 16.15 -6.83
CA LEU A 103 -3.06 17.06 -7.32
C LEU A 103 -1.96 16.21 -7.93
N VAL A 104 -1.70 16.42 -9.21
CA VAL A 104 -0.82 15.62 -10.05
C VAL A 104 0.42 16.44 -10.36
N ALA A 105 1.59 15.85 -10.12
CA ALA A 105 2.87 16.49 -10.40
C ALA A 105 3.07 16.73 -11.91
N PRO A 106 3.82 17.79 -12.30
CA PRO A 106 3.93 18.19 -13.71
C PRO A 106 4.66 17.18 -14.60
N TRP A 107 5.48 16.31 -14.03
CA TRP A 107 6.21 15.25 -14.76
C TRP A 107 5.37 13.98 -15.02
N VAL A 108 4.11 13.95 -14.55
CA VAL A 108 3.20 12.82 -14.78
C VAL A 108 2.59 12.92 -16.17
N SER A 109 2.83 11.91 -16.99
CA SER A 109 2.35 11.84 -18.38
C SER A 109 0.98 11.17 -18.52
N GLN A 110 0.56 10.36 -17.54
CA GLN A 110 -0.68 9.59 -17.61
C GLN A 110 -1.23 9.32 -16.21
N VAL A 111 -2.55 9.52 -16.06
CA VAL A 111 -3.32 9.17 -14.86
C VAL A 111 -4.58 8.45 -15.29
N GLU A 112 -4.79 7.26 -14.75
CA GLU A 112 -6.03 6.50 -14.92
C GLU A 112 -6.54 6.00 -13.59
N VAL A 113 -7.85 5.84 -13.50
CA VAL A 113 -8.53 5.39 -12.29
C VAL A 113 -9.31 4.11 -12.54
N ARG A 114 -9.41 3.29 -11.51
CA ARG A 114 -10.38 2.19 -11.40
C ARG A 114 -10.75 1.96 -9.94
N SER A 115 -11.86 1.28 -9.68
CA SER A 115 -12.07 0.64 -8.39
C SER A 115 -11.33 -0.70 -8.33
N LEU A 116 -11.07 -1.20 -7.12
CA LEU A 116 -10.39 -2.49 -6.92
C LEU A 116 -11.17 -3.67 -7.52
N ASP A 117 -12.50 -3.64 -7.40
CA ASP A 117 -13.43 -4.63 -7.98
C ASP A 117 -13.81 -4.34 -9.44
N GLY A 118 -13.45 -3.15 -9.95
CA GLY A 118 -13.75 -2.71 -11.30
C GLY A 118 -12.87 -3.44 -12.32
N ARG A 119 -13.36 -3.57 -13.57
CA ARG A 119 -12.67 -4.36 -14.62
C ARG A 119 -11.75 -3.54 -15.52
N ALA A 120 -11.99 -2.24 -15.68
CA ALA A 120 -11.28 -1.42 -16.67
C ALA A 120 -10.67 -0.15 -16.05
N TRP A 121 -9.46 0.18 -16.51
CA TRP A 121 -8.83 1.48 -16.29
C TRP A 121 -9.53 2.55 -17.13
N ARG A 122 -9.74 3.73 -16.56
CA ARG A 122 -10.34 4.88 -17.24
C ARG A 122 -9.40 6.08 -17.18
N PRO A 123 -9.12 6.76 -18.30
CA PRO A 123 -8.37 8.02 -18.29
C PRO A 123 -9.02 9.03 -17.35
N LEU A 124 -8.20 9.66 -16.51
CA LEU A 124 -8.64 10.70 -15.61
C LEU A 124 -8.13 12.04 -16.12
N ALA A 125 -9.05 12.89 -16.56
CA ALA A 125 -8.69 14.21 -17.10
C ALA A 125 -7.98 15.06 -16.03
N VAL A 126 -6.88 15.70 -16.41
CA VAL A 126 -6.11 16.61 -15.55
C VAL A 126 -6.14 18.00 -16.15
N SER A 127 -6.49 19.01 -15.34
CA SER A 127 -6.51 20.42 -15.74
C SER A 127 -5.98 21.27 -14.60
N GLY A 128 -5.02 22.16 -14.89
CA GLY A 128 -4.38 23.00 -13.85
C GLY A 128 -3.70 22.20 -12.74
N GLY A 129 -3.21 20.99 -13.06
CA GLY A 129 -2.61 20.07 -12.09
C GLY A 129 -3.61 19.24 -11.27
N LEU A 130 -4.92 19.45 -11.41
CA LEU A 130 -5.93 18.68 -10.68
C LEU A 130 -6.69 17.73 -11.59
N THR A 131 -7.02 16.55 -11.05
CA THR A 131 -7.91 15.60 -11.70
C THR A 131 -9.38 16.03 -11.64
N ALA A 132 -10.17 15.51 -12.58
CA ALA A 132 -11.63 15.41 -12.43
C ALA A 132 -12.00 14.67 -11.12
N PRO A 133 -13.17 14.96 -10.51
CA PRO A 133 -13.53 14.39 -9.21
C PRO A 133 -13.73 12.87 -9.32
N VAL A 134 -13.18 12.13 -8.36
CA VAL A 134 -13.28 10.67 -8.26
C VAL A 134 -14.18 10.31 -7.07
N PRO A 135 -15.22 9.49 -7.27
CA PRO A 135 -16.03 8.97 -6.17
C PRO A 135 -15.17 8.16 -5.19
N VAL A 136 -15.33 8.43 -3.90
CA VAL A 136 -14.70 7.69 -2.82
C VAL A 136 -15.81 6.97 -2.05
N PRO A 137 -15.86 5.63 -2.07
CA PRO A 137 -16.84 4.88 -1.29
C PRO A 137 -16.72 5.16 0.19
N THR A 138 -17.84 5.12 0.89
CA THR A 138 -17.85 5.20 2.35
C THR A 138 -16.98 4.08 2.95
N PRO A 139 -16.17 4.38 3.98
CA PRO A 139 -15.40 3.36 4.67
C PRO A 139 -16.30 2.22 5.18
N GLY A 140 -15.86 0.99 4.98
CA GLY A 140 -16.44 -0.21 5.57
C GLY A 140 -15.33 -1.15 6.06
N ASP A 141 -15.70 -2.36 6.48
CA ASP A 141 -14.73 -3.35 6.99
C ASP A 141 -13.66 -3.73 5.96
N CYS A 142 -14.00 -3.59 4.67
CA CYS A 142 -13.10 -3.86 3.57
C CYS A 142 -12.91 -2.62 2.71
N TRP A 143 -11.67 -2.41 2.26
CA TRP A 143 -11.34 -1.26 1.42
C TRP A 143 -11.94 -1.42 0.02
N ALA A 144 -12.61 -0.37 -0.46
CA ALA A 144 -13.21 -0.31 -1.80
C ALA A 144 -12.80 0.98 -2.55
N GLY A 145 -11.75 1.66 -2.06
CA GLY A 145 -11.33 2.95 -2.60
C GLY A 145 -10.75 2.89 -4.02
N PRO A 146 -10.49 4.06 -4.60
CA PRO A 146 -9.92 4.16 -5.94
C PRO A 146 -8.45 3.72 -5.98
N LEU A 147 -8.11 3.09 -7.10
CA LEU A 147 -6.75 2.81 -7.54
C LEU A 147 -6.39 3.76 -8.67
N LEU A 148 -5.18 4.30 -8.63
CA LEU A 148 -4.61 5.11 -9.70
C LEU A 148 -3.46 4.37 -10.39
N ARG A 149 -3.49 4.34 -11.72
CA ARG A 149 -2.36 3.95 -12.56
C ARG A 149 -1.67 5.23 -13.01
N ILE A 150 -0.41 5.38 -12.64
CA ILE A 150 0.40 6.57 -12.91
C ILE A 150 1.57 6.22 -13.82
N ARG A 151 1.94 7.13 -14.72
CA ARG A 151 3.16 7.03 -15.53
C ARG A 151 3.94 8.34 -15.49
N SER A 152 5.19 8.26 -15.05
CA SER A 152 6.07 9.41 -14.80
C SER A 152 7.45 9.22 -15.46
N PRO A 153 7.56 9.34 -16.80
CA PRO A 153 8.76 8.96 -17.55
C PRO A 153 9.98 9.89 -17.34
N GLU A 154 9.79 11.10 -16.81
CA GLU A 154 10.89 12.06 -16.62
C GLU A 154 11.69 11.80 -15.34
N VAL A 155 11.12 11.06 -14.39
CA VAL A 155 11.68 10.88 -13.04
C VAL A 155 11.90 9.40 -12.70
N ASP A 156 11.62 8.50 -13.64
CA ASP A 156 11.71 7.05 -13.46
C ASP A 156 11.84 6.33 -14.81
N ASP A 157 11.90 5.00 -14.80
CA ASP A 157 11.98 4.10 -15.97
C ASP A 157 10.79 4.20 -16.96
N GLY A 158 9.82 5.08 -16.71
CA GLY A 158 8.63 5.27 -17.51
C GLY A 158 7.61 4.12 -17.46
N SER A 159 7.85 3.09 -16.64
CA SER A 159 6.90 2.02 -16.36
C SER A 159 5.74 2.57 -15.53
N PRO A 160 4.49 2.15 -15.82
CA PRO A 160 3.37 2.52 -14.98
C PRO A 160 3.48 1.86 -13.60
N PHE A 161 2.97 2.54 -12.58
CA PHE A 161 2.88 2.04 -11.20
C PHE A 161 1.49 2.27 -10.62
N LEU A 162 1.19 1.57 -9.52
CA LEU A 162 -0.13 1.51 -8.90
C LEU A 162 -0.14 2.23 -7.55
N LEU A 163 -1.02 3.22 -7.40
CA LEU A 163 -1.28 3.91 -6.14
C LEU A 163 -2.69 3.60 -5.65
N ALA A 164 -2.88 3.48 -4.34
CA ALA A 164 -4.17 3.30 -3.69
C ALA A 164 -4.52 4.49 -2.79
N ASP A 165 -5.77 4.95 -2.89
CA ASP A 165 -6.31 5.94 -1.97
C ASP A 165 -6.89 5.24 -0.73
N LEU A 166 -6.15 5.27 0.37
CA LEU A 166 -6.61 4.80 1.69
C LEU A 166 -7.17 5.93 2.57
N GLY A 167 -7.45 7.11 1.99
CA GLY A 167 -8.03 8.28 2.65
C GLY A 167 -7.02 9.32 3.13
N ALA A 168 -5.72 8.99 3.17
CA ALA A 168 -4.65 9.91 3.55
C ALA A 168 -4.27 10.88 2.42
N THR A 169 -3.55 11.96 2.75
CA THR A 169 -3.05 12.94 1.76
C THR A 169 -2.06 12.31 0.77
N ALA A 170 -1.15 11.49 1.27
CA ALA A 170 -0.27 10.66 0.43
C ALA A 170 -1.00 9.37 0.05
N LEU A 171 -0.88 8.97 -1.21
CA LEU A 171 -1.40 7.68 -1.67
C LEU A 171 -0.37 6.56 -1.39
N VAL A 172 -0.86 5.33 -1.37
CA VAL A 172 -0.08 4.14 -1.01
C VAL A 172 0.38 3.40 -2.26
N ASP A 173 1.69 3.20 -2.40
CA ASP A 173 2.27 2.39 -3.48
C ASP A 173 1.93 0.90 -3.28
N LEU A 174 1.18 0.32 -4.22
CA LEU A 174 0.79 -1.09 -4.19
C LEU A 174 1.60 -1.91 -5.20
N ARG A 175 2.35 -2.89 -4.70
CA ARG A 175 3.18 -3.76 -5.53
C ARG A 175 2.78 -5.22 -5.42
N TYR A 176 2.59 -5.90 -6.55
CA TYR A 176 2.47 -7.34 -6.57
C TYR A 176 3.72 -7.94 -7.20
N LEU A 177 4.26 -8.97 -6.56
CA LEU A 177 5.47 -9.63 -7.01
C LEU A 177 5.21 -11.15 -7.05
N PRO A 178 5.25 -11.77 -8.24
CA PRO A 178 4.98 -13.19 -8.40
C PRO A 178 6.09 -14.05 -7.77
N SER A 179 5.78 -15.32 -7.53
CA SER A 179 6.78 -16.28 -7.06
C SER A 179 7.82 -16.52 -8.16
N THR A 180 9.08 -16.22 -7.86
CA THR A 180 10.22 -16.41 -8.77
C THR A 180 11.45 -16.89 -7.99
N LEU A 181 12.44 -17.44 -8.70
CA LEU A 181 13.73 -17.84 -8.10
C LEU A 181 14.57 -16.64 -7.63
N ASP A 182 14.37 -15.47 -8.26
CA ASP A 182 14.95 -14.20 -7.83
C ASP A 182 13.84 -13.22 -7.41
N PRO A 183 13.33 -13.31 -6.17
CA PRO A 183 12.34 -12.37 -5.65
C PRO A 183 12.88 -10.94 -5.51
N ALA A 184 14.20 -10.73 -5.59
CA ALA A 184 14.83 -9.42 -5.57
C ALA A 184 14.80 -8.74 -6.94
N ALA A 185 14.65 -9.50 -8.04
CA ALA A 185 14.33 -8.96 -9.35
C ALA A 185 13.08 -8.10 -9.26
N ALA A 186 13.18 -6.84 -9.65
CA ALA A 186 12.06 -5.93 -9.65
C ALA A 186 11.05 -6.41 -10.72
N GLY A 187 10.02 -7.13 -10.29
CA GLY A 187 8.85 -7.37 -11.11
C GLY A 187 8.19 -6.04 -11.53
N PRO A 188 7.28 -6.07 -12.51
CA PRO A 188 6.61 -4.87 -12.99
C PRO A 188 5.94 -4.12 -11.83
N ARG A 189 6.06 -2.79 -11.84
CA ARG A 189 5.47 -1.95 -10.79
C ARG A 189 3.95 -1.92 -10.86
N LEU A 190 3.39 -2.01 -12.05
CA LEU A 190 1.97 -2.23 -12.26
C LEU A 190 1.64 -3.73 -12.19
N PRO A 191 0.76 -4.16 -11.27
CA PRO A 191 0.27 -5.53 -11.26
C PRO A 191 -0.50 -5.89 -12.54
N GLY A 192 -0.25 -7.09 -13.08
CA GLY A 192 -1.13 -7.71 -14.07
C GLY A 192 -2.47 -8.16 -13.46
N SER A 193 -3.30 -8.83 -14.25
CA SER A 193 -4.62 -9.33 -13.82
C SER A 193 -4.55 -10.21 -12.57
N VAL A 194 -3.57 -11.12 -12.51
CA VAL A 194 -3.34 -12.00 -11.34
C VAL A 194 -3.08 -11.18 -10.07
N GLY A 195 -2.21 -10.17 -10.15
CA GLY A 195 -1.89 -9.33 -9.00
C GLY A 195 -3.07 -8.47 -8.55
N LEU A 196 -3.89 -7.99 -9.48
CA LEU A 196 -5.13 -7.28 -9.15
C LEU A 196 -6.16 -8.19 -8.47
N THR A 197 -6.28 -9.44 -8.90
CA THR A 197 -7.12 -10.44 -8.22
C THR A 197 -6.63 -10.69 -6.79
N VAL A 198 -5.32 -10.83 -6.59
CA VAL A 198 -4.73 -10.96 -5.25
C VAL A 198 -5.07 -9.74 -4.39
N TRP A 199 -4.90 -8.52 -4.91
CA TRP A 199 -5.28 -7.31 -4.18
C TRP A 199 -6.76 -7.27 -3.82
N ASN A 200 -7.65 -7.71 -4.72
CA ASN A 200 -9.08 -7.82 -4.44
C ASN A 200 -9.38 -8.77 -3.27
N HIS A 201 -8.71 -9.93 -3.18
CA HIS A 201 -8.84 -10.83 -2.02
C HIS A 201 -8.28 -10.22 -0.72
N LEU A 202 -7.30 -9.32 -0.83
CA LEU A 202 -6.65 -8.68 0.32
C LEU A 202 -7.33 -7.39 0.78
N ARG A 203 -8.45 -6.99 0.16
CA ARG A 203 -9.12 -5.71 0.41
C ARG A 203 -9.46 -5.42 1.88
N CYS A 204 -9.81 -6.45 2.66
CA CYS A 204 -10.13 -6.28 4.09
C CYS A 204 -8.87 -6.10 4.93
N LEU A 205 -7.78 -6.79 4.57
CA LEU A 205 -6.49 -6.59 5.21
C LEU A 205 -5.93 -5.19 4.90
N ILE A 206 -6.03 -4.73 3.65
CA ILE A 206 -5.68 -3.34 3.27
C ILE A 206 -6.53 -2.35 4.07
N GLY A 207 -7.84 -2.59 4.16
CA GLY A 207 -8.76 -1.80 4.98
C GLY A 207 -8.28 -1.68 6.43
N SER A 208 -7.84 -2.78 7.06
CA SER A 208 -7.34 -2.76 8.44
C SER A 208 -6.07 -1.92 8.65
N LEU A 209 -5.32 -1.62 7.57
CA LEU A 209 -4.08 -0.86 7.62
C LEU A 209 -4.26 0.65 7.45
N HIS A 210 -5.46 1.15 7.13
CA HIS A 210 -5.70 2.56 6.83
C HIS A 210 -5.18 3.52 7.92
N SER A 211 -5.42 3.18 9.19
CA SER A 211 -5.05 3.99 10.35
C SER A 211 -3.55 4.01 10.63
N SER A 212 -2.80 3.05 10.07
CA SER A 212 -1.34 3.00 10.16
C SER A 212 -0.64 3.85 9.10
N ALA A 213 -1.39 4.46 8.18
CA ALA A 213 -0.89 5.31 7.09
C ALA A 213 0.32 4.69 6.35
N PRO A 214 0.16 3.48 5.76
CA PRO A 214 1.28 2.81 5.10
C PRO A 214 1.78 3.62 3.92
N GLU A 215 3.10 3.66 3.79
CA GLU A 215 3.80 4.34 2.69
C GLU A 215 3.77 3.50 1.41
N SER A 216 3.86 2.18 1.58
CA SER A 216 3.73 1.20 0.51
C SER A 216 3.27 -0.14 1.05
N ILE A 217 2.59 -0.93 0.22
CA ILE A 217 2.22 -2.31 0.54
C ILE A 217 2.65 -3.21 -0.62
N THR A 218 3.47 -4.20 -0.31
CA THR A 218 3.94 -5.20 -1.27
C THR A 218 3.33 -6.56 -0.96
N ALA A 219 2.68 -7.17 -1.95
CA ALA A 219 2.16 -8.53 -1.91
C ALA A 219 3.11 -9.48 -2.67
N TRP A 220 3.85 -10.30 -1.95
CA TRP A 220 4.69 -11.36 -2.53
C TRP A 220 3.97 -12.68 -2.57
N GLN A 221 3.73 -13.21 -3.76
CA GLN A 221 3.32 -14.61 -3.86
C GLN A 221 4.50 -15.52 -3.50
N VAL A 222 4.38 -16.23 -2.39
CA VAL A 222 5.39 -17.17 -1.91
C VAL A 222 5.19 -18.52 -2.58
N TRP A 223 3.94 -18.99 -2.61
CA TRP A 223 3.59 -20.31 -3.10
C TRP A 223 2.20 -20.32 -3.75
N SER A 224 1.99 -21.24 -4.68
CA SER A 224 0.66 -21.58 -5.22
C SER A 224 0.59 -23.06 -5.53
N GLY A 225 -0.58 -23.66 -5.28
CA GLY A 225 -0.82 -25.08 -5.53
C GLY A 225 -2.05 -25.58 -4.78
N THR A 226 -2.22 -26.89 -4.71
CA THR A 226 -3.34 -27.51 -4.00
C THR A 226 -2.98 -27.85 -2.56
N LEU A 227 -3.82 -27.43 -1.62
CA LEU A 227 -3.67 -27.82 -0.22
C LEU A 227 -4.26 -29.20 0.07
N PRO A 228 -3.75 -29.91 1.11
CA PRO A 228 -4.32 -31.18 1.54
C PRO A 228 -5.82 -31.07 1.85
N GLY A 229 -6.58 -32.08 1.44
CA GLY A 229 -8.02 -32.17 1.65
C GLY A 229 -8.91 -31.63 0.52
N GLY A 230 -8.33 -31.27 -0.64
CA GLY A 230 -9.09 -31.08 -1.88
C GLY A 230 -9.81 -29.73 -2.02
N ILE A 231 -9.32 -28.68 -1.38
CA ILE A 231 -9.96 -27.35 -1.36
C ILE A 231 -9.70 -26.49 -2.62
N GLY A 232 -9.24 -27.11 -3.71
CA GLY A 232 -8.87 -26.43 -4.95
C GLY A 232 -7.51 -25.74 -4.91
N GLN A 233 -7.27 -24.87 -5.91
CA GLN A 233 -6.05 -24.09 -6.02
C GLN A 233 -6.00 -23.01 -4.93
N SER A 234 -4.87 -22.92 -4.26
CA SER A 234 -4.58 -21.99 -3.17
C SER A 234 -3.31 -21.21 -3.47
N GLN A 235 -3.20 -20.02 -2.88
CA GLN A 235 -2.00 -19.22 -2.91
C GLN A 235 -1.64 -18.77 -1.51
N VAL A 236 -0.36 -18.68 -1.23
CA VAL A 236 0.16 -18.03 -0.03
C VAL A 236 0.89 -16.78 -0.45
N VAL A 237 0.44 -15.65 0.07
CA VAL A 237 0.95 -14.32 -0.20
C VAL A 237 1.52 -13.75 1.10
N CYS A 238 2.77 -13.31 1.06
CA CYS A 238 3.33 -12.51 2.12
C CYS A 238 3.14 -11.03 1.81
N LEU A 239 2.28 -10.38 2.58
CA LEU A 239 2.02 -8.95 2.49
C LEU A 239 2.94 -8.21 3.46
N ARG A 240 3.65 -7.20 2.96
CA ARG A 240 4.47 -6.29 3.76
C ARG A 240 3.97 -4.87 3.57
N ALA A 241 3.57 -4.23 4.67
CA ALA A 241 3.31 -2.81 4.72
C ALA A 241 4.52 -2.09 5.34
N GLU A 242 5.10 -1.15 4.59
CA GLU A 242 6.09 -0.20 5.11
C GLU A 242 5.32 0.97 5.73
N LEU A 243 5.67 1.31 6.97
CA LEU A 243 5.03 2.36 7.74
C LEU A 243 6.04 3.48 8.03
N PRO A 244 5.58 4.69 8.40
CA PRO A 244 6.46 5.78 8.79
C PRO A 244 7.44 5.39 9.92
N ALA A 245 8.57 6.10 9.97
CA ALA A 245 9.65 5.88 10.95
C ALA A 245 10.26 4.46 10.89
N ASP A 246 10.48 3.93 9.68
CA ASP A 246 11.09 2.62 9.41
C ASP A 246 10.38 1.43 10.09
N ARG A 247 9.09 1.59 10.39
CA ARG A 247 8.23 0.56 10.99
C ARG A 247 7.67 -0.35 9.90
N SER A 248 7.30 -1.58 10.24
CA SER A 248 6.64 -2.48 9.28
C SER A 248 5.64 -3.46 9.88
N ARG A 249 4.68 -3.89 9.07
CA ARG A 249 3.76 -4.99 9.37
C ARG A 249 3.86 -6.04 8.27
N VAL A 250 3.93 -7.30 8.66
CA VAL A 250 4.01 -8.45 7.74
C VAL A 250 2.89 -9.42 8.06
N PHE A 251 2.20 -9.88 7.02
CA PHE A 251 1.14 -10.88 7.12
C PHE A 251 1.38 -11.97 6.09
N ALA A 252 1.36 -13.23 6.52
CA ALA A 252 1.19 -14.35 5.61
C ALA A 252 -0.29 -14.64 5.46
N VAL A 253 -0.77 -14.61 4.22
CA VAL A 253 -2.19 -14.75 3.90
C VAL A 253 -2.37 -15.87 2.89
N MET A 254 -3.27 -16.78 3.20
CA MET A 254 -3.72 -17.81 2.28
C MET A 254 -4.99 -17.33 1.55
N THR A 255 -5.00 -17.43 0.23
CA THR A 255 -6.18 -17.22 -0.61
C THR A 255 -6.50 -18.50 -1.37
N ARG A 256 -7.77 -18.66 -1.79
CA ARG A 256 -8.27 -19.86 -2.47
C ARG A 256 -9.08 -19.47 -3.70
N ALA A 257 -8.92 -20.20 -4.78
CA ALA A 257 -9.75 -20.02 -5.97
C ALA A 257 -11.23 -20.26 -5.62
N GLY A 258 -12.12 -19.39 -6.12
CA GLY A 258 -13.56 -19.47 -5.85
C GLY A 258 -13.97 -19.01 -4.45
N SER A 259 -13.07 -18.37 -3.68
CA SER A 259 -13.40 -17.78 -2.39
C SER A 259 -12.83 -16.37 -2.29
N ASP A 260 -13.69 -15.41 -1.96
CA ASP A 260 -13.27 -14.03 -1.70
C ASP A 260 -12.62 -13.86 -0.31
N ALA A 261 -12.57 -14.93 0.49
CA ALA A 261 -12.01 -14.89 1.84
C ALA A 261 -10.51 -15.19 1.82
N ALA A 262 -9.75 -14.22 2.32
CA ALA A 262 -8.36 -14.37 2.70
C ALA A 262 -8.26 -14.84 4.17
N THR A 263 -7.33 -15.75 4.47
CA THR A 263 -7.06 -16.20 5.84
C THR A 263 -5.62 -15.86 6.23
N THR A 264 -5.45 -15.04 7.26
CA THR A 264 -4.12 -14.79 7.84
C THR A 264 -3.66 -16.04 8.57
N VAL A 265 -2.51 -16.58 8.17
CA VAL A 265 -1.92 -17.80 8.75
C VAL A 265 -0.74 -17.52 9.66
N ALA A 266 -0.09 -16.37 9.51
CA ALA A 266 1.00 -15.90 10.36
C ALA A 266 1.17 -14.38 10.23
N ALA A 267 1.78 -13.73 11.21
CA ALA A 267 2.05 -12.30 11.17
C ALA A 267 3.31 -11.93 11.95
N ALA A 268 3.96 -10.83 11.54
CA ALA A 268 5.11 -10.27 12.23
C ALA A 268 5.10 -8.75 12.15
N THR A 269 5.88 -8.12 13.02
CA THR A 269 5.99 -6.67 13.11
C THR A 269 7.46 -6.29 13.16
N ASP A 270 7.83 -5.19 12.51
CA ASP A 270 9.19 -4.64 12.53
C ASP A 270 10.25 -5.69 12.18
N SER A 271 9.95 -6.45 11.13
CA SER A 271 10.77 -7.55 10.64
C SER A 271 11.33 -7.21 9.26
N HIS A 272 12.42 -7.84 8.84
CA HIS A 272 12.88 -7.79 7.44
C HIS A 272 12.20 -8.83 6.54
N LEU A 273 11.38 -9.71 7.13
CA LEU A 273 10.62 -10.70 6.40
C LEU A 273 9.81 -10.07 5.29
N CYS A 274 9.79 -10.77 4.16
CA CYS A 274 9.07 -10.32 2.99
C CYS A 274 9.44 -8.87 2.65
N SER A 275 10.75 -8.56 2.72
CA SER A 275 11.40 -7.44 2.02
C SER A 275 12.42 -7.91 0.95
N ARG A 276 12.88 -7.01 0.09
CA ARG A 276 13.91 -7.33 -0.94
C ARG A 276 15.23 -7.77 -0.28
N ARG A 277 15.42 -7.42 0.99
CA ARG A 277 16.58 -7.81 1.81
C ARG A 277 16.47 -9.24 2.36
N ALA A 278 15.27 -9.83 2.33
CA ALA A 278 15.02 -11.21 2.74
C ALA A 278 14.10 -11.93 1.73
N PRO A 279 14.59 -12.18 0.50
CA PRO A 279 13.79 -12.81 -0.56
C PRO A 279 13.47 -14.28 -0.28
N ALA A 280 14.33 -14.95 0.49
CA ALA A 280 14.08 -16.30 1.00
C ALA A 280 13.29 -16.22 2.32
N VAL A 281 12.09 -16.78 2.33
CA VAL A 281 11.22 -16.89 3.52
C VAL A 281 10.43 -18.19 3.46
N VAL A 282 10.24 -18.83 4.61
CA VAL A 282 9.27 -19.92 4.77
C VAL A 282 8.10 -19.44 5.62
N ILE A 283 6.88 -19.74 5.16
CA ILE A 283 5.64 -19.55 5.91
C ILE A 283 5.15 -20.92 6.34
N ALA A 284 4.86 -21.09 7.63
CA ALA A 284 4.41 -22.36 8.16
C ALA A 284 3.25 -22.20 9.14
N TRP A 285 2.27 -23.09 9.04
CA TRP A 285 1.06 -23.04 9.86
C TRP A 285 0.40 -24.41 9.98
N TRP A 286 -0.53 -24.52 10.92
CA TRP A 286 -1.42 -25.67 11.04
C TRP A 286 -2.67 -25.48 10.20
N TRP A 287 -2.99 -26.48 9.40
CA TRP A 287 -4.15 -26.52 8.54
C TRP A 287 -5.07 -27.66 8.93
N ARG A 288 -6.37 -27.39 9.00
CA ARG A 288 -7.39 -28.43 9.15
C ARG A 288 -8.12 -28.59 7.83
N SER A 289 -8.02 -29.77 7.23
CA SER A 289 -8.75 -30.12 6.02
C SER A 289 -10.26 -30.14 6.26
N ALA A 290 -11.05 -30.10 5.17
CA ALA A 290 -12.50 -30.23 5.25
C ALA A 290 -12.95 -31.58 5.84
N GLN A 291 -12.15 -32.64 5.68
CA GLN A 291 -12.40 -33.94 6.32
C GLN A 291 -12.04 -33.97 7.83
N GLY A 292 -11.57 -32.85 8.38
CA GLY A 292 -11.26 -32.71 9.81
C GLY A 292 -9.85 -33.11 10.20
N HIS A 293 -9.04 -33.65 9.26
CA HIS A 293 -7.65 -34.01 9.50
C HIS A 293 -6.73 -32.79 9.59
N TRP A 294 -5.79 -32.84 10.52
CA TRP A 294 -4.78 -31.82 10.72
C TRP A 294 -3.54 -32.10 9.88
N HIS A 295 -2.99 -31.04 9.31
CA HIS A 295 -1.74 -31.03 8.58
C HIS A 295 -0.89 -29.86 9.06
N HIS A 296 0.42 -30.09 9.17
CA HIS A 296 1.37 -29.00 9.27
C HIS A 296 1.91 -28.69 7.88
N ILE A 297 1.81 -27.44 7.45
CA ILE A 297 2.23 -26.99 6.14
C ILE A 297 3.41 -26.04 6.31
N ALA A 298 4.41 -26.17 5.45
CA ALA A 298 5.45 -25.16 5.27
C ALA A 298 5.65 -24.89 3.78
N VAL A 299 5.59 -23.62 3.40
CA VAL A 299 5.80 -23.16 2.02
C VAL A 299 6.91 -22.12 1.99
N GLY A 300 7.90 -22.32 1.13
CA GLY A 300 9.00 -21.42 0.89
C GLY A 300 8.77 -20.58 -0.36
N SER A 301 9.37 -19.39 -0.41
CA SER A 301 9.46 -18.62 -1.66
C SER A 301 10.35 -19.36 -2.68
N GLY A 302 10.36 -18.93 -3.94
CA GLY A 302 11.20 -19.58 -4.97
C GLY A 302 12.72 -19.57 -4.66
N ALA A 303 13.17 -18.68 -3.77
CA ALA A 303 14.56 -18.67 -3.28
C ALA A 303 14.86 -19.79 -2.26
N VAL A 304 13.85 -20.49 -1.75
CA VAL A 304 14.00 -21.60 -0.80
C VAL A 304 14.23 -22.91 -1.55
N ARG A 305 15.33 -23.59 -1.23
CA ARG A 305 15.70 -24.88 -1.83
C ARG A 305 15.09 -26.05 -1.08
N SER A 306 15.22 -26.06 0.25
CA SER A 306 14.75 -27.16 1.08
C SER A 306 14.10 -26.69 2.36
N VAL A 307 13.13 -27.46 2.81
CA VAL A 307 12.42 -27.27 4.07
C VAL A 307 12.40 -28.60 4.80
N GLN A 308 12.75 -28.57 6.08
CA GLN A 308 12.68 -29.69 7.00
C GLN A 308 11.77 -29.30 8.16
N ALA A 309 10.87 -30.20 8.53
CA ALA A 309 10.02 -30.03 9.69
C ALA A 309 10.12 -31.25 10.61
N THR A 310 10.31 -31.01 11.91
CA THR A 310 10.19 -32.03 12.94
C THR A 310 8.85 -31.87 13.63
N VAL A 311 7.96 -32.85 13.43
CA VAL A 311 6.59 -32.84 13.94
C VAL A 311 6.37 -34.12 14.73
N ALA A 312 6.00 -34.01 16.01
CA ALA A 312 5.81 -35.16 16.90
C ALA A 312 7.01 -36.13 16.91
N GLY A 313 8.24 -35.60 16.86
CA GLY A 313 9.47 -36.39 16.82
C GLY A 313 9.82 -37.02 15.47
N GLN A 314 8.94 -36.90 14.46
CA GLN A 314 9.19 -37.38 13.10
C GLN A 314 9.73 -36.25 12.24
N ILE A 315 10.74 -36.56 11.43
CA ILE A 315 11.35 -35.61 10.50
C ILE A 315 10.71 -35.76 9.12
N HIS A 316 10.31 -34.64 8.55
CA HIS A 316 9.75 -34.53 7.20
C HIS A 316 10.63 -33.59 6.37
N TYR A 317 10.75 -33.88 5.07
CA TYR A 317 11.53 -33.10 4.12
C TYR A 317 10.67 -32.68 2.93
N GLY A 318 10.98 -31.51 2.36
CA GLY A 318 10.31 -30.97 1.19
C GLY A 318 11.21 -30.00 0.41
N LEU A 319 10.95 -29.87 -0.89
CA LEU A 319 11.66 -28.94 -1.78
C LEU A 319 10.87 -27.64 -1.89
N GLY A 320 11.09 -26.72 -0.97
CA GLY A 320 10.32 -25.46 -0.88
C GLY A 320 8.84 -25.63 -0.53
N TYR A 321 8.31 -26.85 -0.50
CA TYR A 321 6.96 -27.18 -0.06
C TYR A 321 6.99 -28.46 0.76
N LEU A 322 6.35 -28.44 1.93
CA LEU A 322 6.28 -29.56 2.84
C LEU A 322 4.87 -29.66 3.44
N VAL A 323 4.37 -30.89 3.48
CA VAL A 323 3.17 -31.27 4.22
C VAL A 323 3.52 -32.42 5.16
N SER A 324 3.08 -32.30 6.41
CA SER A 324 3.20 -33.34 7.43
C SER A 324 1.81 -33.64 8.00
N GLY A 325 1.49 -34.92 8.18
CA GLY A 325 0.13 -35.44 8.43
C GLY A 325 -0.40 -36.28 7.26
N PRO A 326 -1.69 -36.68 7.24
CA PRO A 326 -2.76 -36.24 8.14
C PRO A 326 -2.60 -36.73 9.58
N TYR A 327 -3.05 -35.92 10.53
CA TYR A 327 -3.19 -36.26 11.94
C TYR A 327 -4.67 -36.20 12.35
N SER A 328 -5.11 -37.13 13.20
CA SER A 328 -6.47 -37.14 13.76
C SER A 328 -6.74 -35.96 14.69
N ALA A 329 -5.72 -35.51 15.41
CA ALA A 329 -5.71 -34.30 16.24
C ALA A 329 -4.43 -33.51 15.99
N ARG A 330 -4.46 -32.19 16.24
CA ARG A 330 -3.27 -31.34 16.13
C ARG A 330 -2.24 -31.77 17.20
N PRO A 331 -1.04 -32.24 16.82
CA PRO A 331 0.05 -32.46 17.77
C PRO A 331 0.29 -31.24 18.66
N SER A 332 0.43 -31.48 19.97
CA SER A 332 0.66 -30.43 20.97
C SER A 332 2.13 -30.01 21.11
N GLY A 333 3.07 -30.85 20.65
CA GLY A 333 4.49 -30.56 20.70
C GLY A 333 4.93 -29.44 19.76
N PRO A 334 6.07 -28.78 20.03
CA PRO A 334 6.59 -27.74 19.14
C PRO A 334 6.93 -28.32 17.76
N VAL A 335 6.68 -27.53 16.72
CA VAL A 335 7.14 -27.86 15.36
C VAL A 335 8.42 -27.09 15.10
N ALA A 336 9.54 -27.82 15.00
CA ALA A 336 10.81 -27.24 14.57
C ALA A 336 10.84 -27.21 13.04
N ILE A 337 11.19 -26.06 12.47
CA ILE A 337 11.30 -25.88 11.02
C ILE A 337 12.66 -25.28 10.73
N GLN A 338 13.37 -25.92 9.83
CA GLN A 338 14.64 -25.46 9.28
C GLN A 338 14.50 -25.40 7.77
N ALA A 339 15.12 -24.41 7.15
CA ALA A 339 15.08 -24.24 5.72
C ALA A 339 16.36 -23.61 5.22
N THR A 340 16.74 -23.95 3.99
CA THR A 340 17.93 -23.42 3.33
C THR A 340 17.59 -22.89 1.95
N ASP A 341 18.31 -21.85 1.55
CA ASP A 341 18.27 -21.32 0.19
C ASP A 341 19.18 -22.13 -0.75
N TRP A 342 19.28 -21.70 -2.01
CA TRP A 342 20.12 -22.34 -3.01
C TRP A 342 21.62 -22.29 -2.70
N ALA A 343 22.06 -21.34 -1.88
CA ALA A 343 23.44 -21.22 -1.40
C ALA A 343 23.69 -22.00 -0.09
N GLY A 344 22.67 -22.66 0.47
CA GLY A 344 22.76 -23.41 1.72
C GLY A 344 22.66 -22.55 2.98
N LYS A 345 22.30 -21.27 2.86
CA LYS A 345 22.13 -20.38 4.02
C LYS A 345 20.76 -20.62 4.67
N THR A 346 20.73 -20.52 6.01
CA THR A 346 19.47 -20.62 6.78
C THR A 346 18.47 -19.54 6.37
N VAL A 347 17.23 -19.96 6.18
CA VAL A 347 16.09 -19.12 5.79
C VAL A 347 15.20 -18.84 6.99
N PRO A 348 14.76 -17.59 7.20
CA PRO A 348 13.85 -17.26 8.30
C PRO A 348 12.44 -17.85 8.07
N VAL A 349 11.79 -18.20 9.17
CA VAL A 349 10.46 -18.83 9.18
C VAL A 349 9.45 -17.91 9.85
N LEU A 350 8.36 -17.61 9.14
CA LEU A 350 7.18 -16.93 9.64
C LEU A 350 6.13 -17.98 10.06
N ARG A 351 5.67 -17.92 11.31
CA ARG A 351 4.72 -18.87 11.92
C ARG A 351 3.54 -18.16 12.57
#